data_AF-A0A420BF99-F1
#
_entry.id   AF-A0A420BF99-F1
#
_cell.length_a   1.000
_cell.length_b   1.000
_cell.length_c   1.000
_cell.angle_alpha   90.00
_cell.angle_beta   90.00
_cell.angle_gamma   90.00
#
_symmetry.space_group_name_H-M   'P 1'
#
loop_
_entity.id
_entity.type
_entity.pdbx_description
1 polymer ?
#
loop_
_entity_poly.entity_id
_entity_poly.type
_entity_poly.pdbx_seq_one_letter_code
_entity_poly.pdbx_strand_id
1 'polypeptide(L)'
;MDVLFNAVVMGPLYNAHCAKRLVSATSMSNCMVMLHLMNRICDLLEVISSLLQAILKYITEEMNKVPAGTVEIPAELEHMLDIAHVLDKLGISESKYYRLVREGKLRPRKLGKRHYYYPSDLHQQLEESRRKGRI
;
A
#
# COMPACT_ATOMS: atom_id res chain seq x y z
N MET A 1 73.35 -1.10 26.15
CA MET A 1 72.06 -0.67 26.74
C MET A 1 70.90 -0.96 25.77
N ASP A 2 70.96 -2.08 25.03
CA ASP A 2 70.23 -2.17 23.75
C ASP A 2 69.16 -3.27 23.72
N VAL A 3 69.22 -4.23 24.65
CA VAL A 3 68.28 -5.38 24.67
C VAL A 3 66.96 -5.01 25.35
N LEU A 4 67.01 -4.18 26.40
CA LEU A 4 65.81 -3.72 27.12
C LEU A 4 65.02 -2.67 26.33
N PHE A 5 65.68 -1.82 25.53
CA PHE A 5 65.02 -0.82 24.69
C PHE A 5 64.21 -1.50 23.56
N ASN A 6 64.76 -2.54 22.94
CA ASN A 6 64.08 -3.29 21.89
C ASN A 6 62.83 -4.04 22.40
N ALA A 7 62.91 -4.66 23.58
CA ALA A 7 61.79 -5.41 24.14
C ALA A 7 60.66 -4.51 24.68
N VAL A 8 61.01 -3.38 25.33
CA VAL A 8 60.02 -2.49 25.97
C VAL A 8 59.39 -1.51 24.97
N VAL A 9 60.12 -1.06 23.95
CA VAL A 9 59.64 -0.03 23.03
C VAL A 9 59.22 -0.60 21.67
N MET A 10 60.01 -1.49 21.06
CA MET A 10 59.76 -1.94 19.68
C MET A 10 58.68 -3.03 19.57
N GLY A 11 58.56 -3.92 20.58
CA GLY A 11 57.51 -4.95 20.62
C GLY A 11 56.07 -4.39 20.67
N PRO A 12 55.76 -3.44 21.59
CA PRO A 12 54.44 -2.82 21.65
C PRO A 12 54.09 -1.96 20.43
N LEU A 13 55.08 -1.27 19.85
CA LEU A 13 54.88 -0.47 18.63
C LEU A 13 54.59 -1.33 17.40
N TYR A 14 55.28 -2.47 17.25
CA TYR A 14 55.02 -3.42 16.18
C TYR A 14 53.61 -4.02 16.29
N ASN A 15 53.19 -4.42 17.50
CA ASN A 15 51.83 -4.91 17.75
C ASN A 15 50.75 -3.84 17.51
N ALA A 16 50.99 -2.59 17.91
CA ALA A 16 50.05 -1.49 17.66
C ALA A 16 49.91 -1.17 16.16
N HIS A 17 51.01 -1.22 15.41
CA HIS A 17 50.98 -1.05 13.96
C HIS A 17 50.26 -2.22 13.26
N CYS A 18 50.49 -3.45 13.72
CA CYS A 18 49.79 -4.64 13.24
C CYS A 18 48.27 -4.57 13.54
N ALA A 19 47.88 -4.14 14.73
CA ALA A 19 46.48 -3.95 15.11
C ALA A 19 45.80 -2.84 14.28
N LYS A 20 46.46 -1.70 14.05
CA LYS A 20 45.93 -0.64 13.16
C LYS A 20 45.73 -1.12 11.73
N ARG A 21 46.65 -1.93 11.18
CA ARG A 21 46.50 -2.56 9.86
C ARG A 21 45.36 -3.56 9.82
N LEU A 22 45.17 -4.37 10.86
CA LEU A 22 44.06 -5.33 10.95
C LEU A 22 42.71 -4.61 11.00
N VAL A 23 42.58 -3.58 11.85
CA VAL A 23 41.35 -2.77 11.96
C VAL A 23 41.04 -2.05 10.64
N SER A 24 42.06 -1.51 9.96
CA SER A 24 41.91 -0.90 8.65
C SER A 24 41.47 -1.92 7.58
N ALA A 25 42.03 -3.14 7.59
CA ALA A 25 41.63 -4.21 6.67
C ALA A 25 40.20 -4.70 6.93
N THR A 26 39.78 -4.84 8.20
CA THR A 26 38.39 -5.18 8.53
C THR A 26 37.41 -4.07 8.16
N SER A 27 37.81 -2.81 8.33
CA SER A 27 37.02 -1.64 7.89
C SER A 27 36.82 -1.64 6.37
N MET A 28 37.89 -1.86 5.61
CA MET A 28 37.81 -2.00 4.16
C MET A 28 36.94 -3.18 3.71
N SER A 29 37.07 -4.34 4.35
CA SER A 29 36.24 -5.51 4.06
C SER A 29 34.76 -5.23 4.30
N ASN A 30 34.43 -4.56 5.41
CA ASN A 30 33.04 -4.19 5.73
C ASN A 30 32.49 -3.15 4.74
N CYS A 31 33.30 -2.17 4.31
CA CYS A 31 32.91 -1.23 3.27
C CYS A 31 32.62 -1.92 1.94
N MET A 32 33.40 -2.93 1.55
CA MET A 32 33.18 -3.69 0.31
C MET A 32 31.88 -4.50 0.38
N VAL A 33 31.61 -5.17 1.50
CA VAL A 33 30.35 -5.89 1.72
C VAL A 33 29.16 -4.93 1.65
N MET A 34 29.27 -3.76 2.27
CA MET A 34 28.22 -2.75 2.25
C MET A 34 28.00 -2.18 0.84
N LEU A 35 29.06 -1.92 0.08
CA LEU A 35 28.97 -1.47 -1.31
C LEU A 35 28.29 -2.53 -2.19
N HIS A 36 28.64 -3.81 -2.04
CA HIS A 36 27.98 -4.89 -2.75
C HIS A 36 26.49 -5.02 -2.37
N LEU A 37 26.16 -4.84 -1.10
CA LEU A 37 24.76 -4.85 -0.65
C LEU A 37 23.99 -3.69 -1.24
N MET A 38 24.57 -2.48 -1.23
CA MET A 38 23.95 -1.29 -1.83
C MET A 38 23.71 -1.47 -3.33
N ASN A 39 24.69 -2.00 -4.07
CA ASN A 39 24.52 -2.27 -5.50
C ASN A 39 23.40 -3.26 -5.76
N ARG A 40 23.34 -4.37 -5.00
CA ARG A 40 22.23 -5.34 -5.11
C ARG A 40 20.87 -4.73 -4.79
N ILE A 41 20.81 -3.81 -3.82
CA ILE A 41 19.56 -3.10 -3.50
C ILE A 41 19.17 -2.20 -4.67
N CYS A 42 20.10 -1.46 -5.26
CA CYS A 42 19.84 -0.63 -6.44
C CYS A 42 19.33 -1.47 -7.61
N ASP A 43 19.97 -2.59 -7.92
CA ASP A 43 19.55 -3.49 -9.00
C ASP A 43 18.11 -4.00 -8.78
N LEU A 44 17.78 -4.40 -7.55
CA LEU A 44 16.44 -4.87 -7.20
C LEU A 44 15.38 -3.77 -7.33
N LEU A 45 15.72 -2.54 -6.94
CA LEU A 45 14.82 -1.38 -7.07
C LEU A 45 14.56 -1.03 -8.54
N GLU A 46 15.56 -1.18 -9.41
CA GLU A 46 15.42 -0.96 -10.85
C GLU A 46 14.49 -1.99 -11.50
N VAL A 47 14.64 -3.26 -11.11
CA VAL A 47 13.74 -4.34 -11.57
C VAL A 47 12.30 -4.10 -11.11
N ILE A 48 12.08 -3.74 -9.85
CA ILE A 48 10.74 -3.45 -9.31
C ILE A 48 10.12 -2.27 -10.08
N SER A 49 10.89 -1.21 -10.29
CA SER A 49 10.42 -0.02 -11.02
C SER A 49 10.00 -0.36 -12.45
N SER A 50 10.80 -1.18 -13.13
CA SER A 50 10.52 -1.64 -14.50
C SER A 50 9.25 -2.50 -14.57
N LEU A 51 9.07 -3.41 -13.62
CA LEU A 51 7.86 -4.25 -13.53
C LEU A 51 6.60 -3.42 -13.28
N LEU A 52 6.67 -2.45 -12.37
CA LEU A 52 5.55 -1.55 -12.09
C LEU A 52 5.16 -0.74 -13.32
N GLN A 53 6.15 -0.20 -14.07
CA GLN A 53 5.89 0.51 -15.33
C GLN A 53 5.24 -0.39 -16.38
N ALA A 54 5.71 -1.62 -16.52
CA ALA A 54 5.14 -2.59 -17.46
C ALA A 54 3.68 -2.93 -17.12
N ILE A 55 3.37 -3.14 -15.84
CA ILE A 55 2.00 -3.40 -15.37
C ILE A 55 1.10 -2.20 -15.65
N LEU A 56 1.56 -0.98 -15.36
CA LEU A 56 0.79 0.23 -15.61
C LEU A 56 0.50 0.42 -17.11
N LYS A 57 1.50 0.17 -17.96
CA LYS A 57 1.34 0.22 -19.41
C LYS A 57 0.31 -0.81 -19.90
N TYR A 58 0.40 -2.05 -19.42
CA TYR A 58 -0.56 -3.11 -19.73
C TYR A 58 -1.99 -2.72 -19.33
N ILE A 59 -2.20 -2.24 -18.10
CA ILE A 59 -3.53 -1.81 -17.63
C ILE A 59 -4.06 -0.68 -18.51
N THR A 60 -3.23 0.30 -18.85
CA THR A 60 -3.62 1.45 -19.68
C THR A 60 -4.02 0.98 -21.09
N GLU A 61 -3.25 0.06 -21.69
CA GLU A 61 -3.54 -0.51 -23.00
C GLU A 61 -4.83 -1.35 -22.99
N GLU A 62 -5.08 -2.13 -21.95
CA GLU A 62 -6.33 -2.89 -21.79
C GLU A 62 -7.54 -1.97 -21.59
N MET A 63 -7.40 -0.88 -20.84
CA MET A 63 -8.46 0.13 -20.68
C MET A 63 -8.77 0.86 -21.98
N ASN A 64 -7.78 1.10 -22.84
CA ASN A 64 -7.95 1.74 -24.14
C ASN A 64 -8.57 0.83 -25.21
N LYS A 65 -8.63 -0.49 -24.98
CA LYS A 65 -9.32 -1.46 -25.85
C LYS A 65 -10.82 -1.57 -25.56
N VAL A 66 -11.29 -1.05 -24.43
CA VAL A 66 -12.71 -0.83 -24.21
C VAL A 66 -13.10 0.31 -25.15
N PRO A 67 -13.96 0.09 -26.17
CA PRO A 67 -14.37 1.18 -27.03
C PRO A 67 -15.01 2.25 -26.15
N ALA A 68 -14.60 3.50 -26.33
CA ALA A 68 -15.35 4.68 -25.91
C ALA A 68 -16.67 4.78 -26.72
N GLY A 69 -17.41 3.67 -26.83
CA GLY A 69 -18.74 3.56 -27.38
C GLY A 69 -19.72 3.65 -26.22
N THR A 70 -20.21 4.85 -25.99
CA THR A 70 -21.53 5.11 -25.37
C THR A 70 -21.83 4.27 -24.15
N VAL A 71 -21.01 4.40 -23.10
CA VAL A 71 -21.59 4.35 -21.77
C VAL A 71 -21.69 5.81 -21.37
N GLU A 72 -22.87 6.40 -21.54
CA GLU A 72 -23.26 7.44 -20.60
C GLU A 72 -23.11 6.79 -19.23
N ILE A 73 -21.94 6.93 -18.60
CA ILE A 73 -21.80 6.65 -17.19
C ILE A 73 -22.69 7.73 -16.61
N PRO A 74 -23.91 7.42 -16.14
CA PRO A 74 -24.69 8.45 -15.51
C PRO A 74 -23.80 8.90 -14.35
N ALA A 75 -23.63 10.21 -14.18
CA ALA A 75 -22.83 10.79 -13.09
C ALA A 75 -23.23 10.23 -11.69
N GLU A 76 -24.34 9.50 -11.62
CA GLU A 76 -24.82 8.68 -10.52
C GLU A 76 -23.93 7.49 -10.12
N LEU A 77 -23.04 6.97 -10.98
CA LEU A 77 -22.23 5.78 -10.65
C LEU A 77 -21.06 6.08 -9.69
N GLU A 78 -20.66 7.35 -9.58
CA GLU A 78 -19.43 7.75 -8.88
C GLU A 78 -19.68 8.28 -7.45
N HIS A 79 -20.93 8.55 -7.09
CA HIS A 79 -21.24 9.15 -5.79
C HIS A 79 -21.55 8.11 -4.72
N MET A 80 -20.64 7.97 -3.75
CA MET A 80 -20.91 7.26 -2.49
C MET A 80 -22.09 7.93 -1.79
N LEU A 81 -23.14 7.15 -1.56
CA LEU A 81 -24.34 7.58 -0.86
C LEU A 81 -24.11 7.51 0.65
N ASP A 82 -24.40 8.58 1.36
CA ASP A 82 -24.48 8.56 2.81
C ASP A 82 -25.83 7.99 3.29
N ILE A 83 -26.02 7.94 4.60
CA ILE A 83 -27.27 7.43 5.20
C ILE A 83 -28.48 8.25 4.74
N ALA A 84 -28.39 9.59 4.71
CA ALA A 84 -29.53 10.44 4.36
C ALA A 84 -30.02 10.15 2.94
N HIS A 85 -29.09 10.03 2.00
CA HIS A 85 -29.41 9.66 0.62
C HIS A 85 -30.01 8.25 0.52
N VAL A 86 -29.53 7.29 1.31
CA VAL A 86 -30.07 5.92 1.35
C VAL A 86 -31.51 5.89 1.88
N LEU A 87 -31.81 6.69 2.91
CA LEU A 87 -33.15 6.78 3.48
C LEU A 87 -34.15 7.32 2.48
N ASP A 88 -33.78 8.40 1.80
CA ASP A 88 -34.58 9.03 0.76
C ASP A 88 -34.83 8.06 -0.41
N LYS A 89 -33.76 7.46 -0.95
CA LYS A 89 -33.85 6.57 -2.10
C LYS A 89 -34.65 5.29 -1.85
N LEU A 90 -34.64 4.77 -0.62
CA LEU A 90 -35.39 3.57 -0.24
C LEU A 90 -36.78 3.87 0.32
N GLY A 91 -37.10 5.14 0.61
CA GLY A 91 -38.34 5.55 1.28
C GLY A 91 -38.50 4.90 2.66
N ILE A 92 -37.44 4.91 3.48
CA ILE A 92 -37.45 4.27 4.82
C ILE A 92 -37.01 5.23 5.92
N SER A 93 -37.50 5.00 7.14
CA SER A 93 -37.04 5.72 8.32
C SER A 93 -35.68 5.21 8.80
N GLU A 94 -34.96 6.06 9.54
CA GLU A 94 -33.65 5.74 10.12
C GLU A 94 -33.69 4.49 11.03
N SER A 95 -34.75 4.33 11.83
CA SER A 95 -34.93 3.15 12.68
C SER A 95 -35.00 1.85 11.86
N LYS A 96 -35.68 1.91 10.71
CA LYS A 96 -35.79 0.77 9.81
C LYS A 96 -34.47 0.49 9.10
N TYR A 97 -33.74 1.53 8.72
CA TYR A 97 -32.40 1.39 8.18
C TYR A 97 -31.48 0.61 9.14
N TYR A 98 -31.36 1.03 10.40
CA TYR A 98 -30.51 0.31 11.36
C TYR A 98 -30.98 -1.11 11.64
N ARG A 99 -32.30 -1.36 11.57
CA ARG A 99 -32.84 -2.72 11.64
C ARG A 99 -32.38 -3.57 10.45
N LEU A 100 -32.46 -3.05 9.22
CA LEU A 100 -32.01 -3.75 8.01
C LEU A 100 -30.50 -4.00 8.02
N VAL A 101 -29.71 -3.06 8.56
CA VAL A 101 -28.27 -3.25 8.77
C VAL A 101 -28.00 -4.36 9.78
N ARG A 102 -28.74 -4.40 10.90
CA ARG A 102 -28.63 -5.47 11.90
C ARG A 102 -29.04 -6.84 11.37
N GLU A 103 -30.06 -6.88 10.51
CA GLU A 103 -30.51 -8.08 9.80
C GLU A 103 -29.56 -8.49 8.65
N GLY A 104 -28.56 -7.68 8.32
CA GLY A 104 -27.59 -7.97 7.25
C GLY A 104 -28.12 -7.78 5.82
N LYS A 105 -29.33 -7.21 5.67
CA LYS A 105 -29.98 -6.90 4.38
C LYS A 105 -29.40 -5.65 3.73
N LEU A 106 -28.94 -4.69 4.54
CA LEU A 106 -28.13 -3.56 4.09
C LEU A 106 -26.74 -3.70 4.67
N ARG A 107 -25.72 -3.60 3.82
CA ARG A 107 -24.32 -3.81 4.20
C ARG A 107 -23.53 -2.53 3.94
N PRO A 108 -23.46 -1.60 4.93
CA PRO A 108 -22.75 -0.35 4.74
C PRO A 108 -21.25 -0.59 4.71
N ARG A 109 -20.57 0.18 3.86
CA ARG A 109 -19.11 0.35 3.92
C ARG A 109 -18.82 1.39 4.99
N LYS A 110 -18.02 1.01 5.99
CA LYS A 110 -17.72 1.89 7.13
C LYS A 110 -16.44 2.66 6.85
N LEU A 111 -16.51 3.99 6.90
CA LEU A 111 -15.35 4.86 6.91
C LEU A 111 -15.39 5.66 8.22
N GLY A 112 -14.58 5.23 9.19
CA GLY A 112 -14.66 5.71 10.57
C GLY A 112 -16.03 5.40 11.19
N LYS A 113 -16.73 6.44 11.63
CA LYS A 113 -18.09 6.34 12.23
C LYS A 113 -19.22 6.49 11.20
N ARG A 114 -18.91 6.75 9.93
CA ARG A 114 -19.90 7.00 8.87
C ARG A 114 -20.16 5.74 8.05
N HIS A 115 -21.40 5.59 7.60
CA HIS A 115 -21.83 4.52 6.71
C HIS A 115 -22.00 5.07 5.29
N TYR A 116 -21.48 4.33 4.32
CA TYR A 116 -21.55 4.65 2.91
C TYR A 116 -22.03 3.46 2.07
N TYR A 117 -22.66 3.76 0.95
CA TYR A 117 -23.15 2.78 -0.03
C TYR A 117 -22.81 3.21 -1.44
N TYR A 118 -22.57 2.24 -2.32
CA TYR A 118 -22.75 2.48 -3.74
C TYR A 118 -24.21 2.25 -4.14
N PRO A 119 -24.70 2.89 -5.21
CA PRO A 119 -26.04 2.62 -5.73
C PRO A 119 -26.29 1.14 -6.03
N SER A 120 -25.26 0.41 -6.47
CA SER A 120 -25.31 -1.03 -6.74
C SER A 120 -25.58 -1.88 -5.49
N ASP A 121 -25.09 -1.46 -4.32
CA ASP A 121 -25.30 -2.15 -3.05
C ASP A 121 -26.79 -2.10 -2.60
N LEU A 122 -27.60 -1.20 -3.17
CA LEU A 122 -29.01 -0.98 -2.80
C LEU A 122 -30.02 -1.69 -3.71
N HIS A 123 -29.58 -2.33 -4.79
CA HIS A 123 -30.47 -2.83 -5.86
C HIS A 123 -31.61 -3.72 -5.33
N GLN A 124 -31.26 -4.73 -4.54
CA GLN A 124 -32.23 -5.67 -3.95
C GLN A 124 -33.26 -4.95 -3.06
N GLN A 125 -32.81 -3.96 -2.27
CA GLN A 125 -33.69 -3.27 -1.35
C GLN A 125 -34.57 -2.23 -2.05
N LEU A 126 -34.10 -1.66 -3.16
CA LEU A 126 -34.90 -0.82 -4.05
C LEU A 126 -36.03 -1.62 -4.68
N GLU A 127 -35.75 -2.82 -5.19
CA GLU A 127 -36.78 -3.73 -5.72
C GLU A 127 -37.81 -4.10 -4.64
N GLU A 128 -37.35 -4.39 -3.41
CA GLU A 128 -38.26 -4.65 -2.30
C GLU A 128 -39.13 -3.45 -1.93
N SER A 129 -38.58 -2.23 -1.99
CA SER A 129 -39.35 -1.01 -1.71
C SER A 129 -40.37 -0.73 -2.81
N ARG A 130 -40.02 -0.95 -4.10
CA ARG A 130 -40.96 -0.90 -5.24
C ARG A 130 -42.08 -1.93 -5.09
N ARG A 131 -41.75 -3.19 -4.77
CA ARG A 131 -42.74 -4.25 -4.53
C ARG A 131 -43.72 -3.90 -3.40
N LYS A 132 -43.25 -3.15 -2.41
CA LYS A 132 -44.05 -2.72 -1.24
C LYS A 132 -44.71 -1.34 -1.45
N GLY A 133 -44.56 -0.73 -2.62
CA GLY A 133 -45.17 0.55 -2.99
C GLY A 133 -44.66 1.76 -2.20
N ARG A 134 -43.39 1.73 -1.75
CA ARG A 134 -42.79 2.89 -1.05
C ARG A 134 -42.16 3.91 -1.99
N ILE A 135 -41.77 3.44 -3.17
CA ILE A 135 -41.14 4.16 -4.26
C ILE A 135 -41.67 3.60 -5.58
#